data_AF-A0A0P1GB87-F1
#
_entry.id   AF-A0A0P1GB87-F1
#
_cell.length_a   1.000
_cell.length_b   1.000
_cell.length_c   1.000
_cell.angle_alpha   90.00
_cell.angle_beta   90.00
_cell.angle_gamma   90.00
#
_symmetry.space_group_name_H-M   'P 1'
#
loop_
_entity.id
_entity.type
_entity.pdbx_description
1 polymer ?
#
loop_
_entity_poly.entity_id
_entity_poly.type
_entity_poly.pdbx_seq_one_letter_code
_entity_poly.pdbx_strand_id
1 'polypeptide(L)'
;MSLSTSRLMTLAASAFLMTGALNPALAQSKPLSAQESDPNVMGWMQGFPPPADKMITQPDSNYFSFPKLRWSVCHLREFLPTEEISRGIGAPSPLNYPSAAEFATLRGTIDALTFTPMNNDSPMTWEESLYANYTDGMLIIHKGEVVYERYFGCLKEDGKHAIMSMTKSITGLLGQILVSEGVLDDSLLVRDIIP
;
A
#
# COMPACT_ATOMS: atom_id res chain seq x y z
N MET A 1 37.69 -87.29 -6.06
CA MET A 1 36.30 -87.81 -6.11
C MET A 1 35.42 -86.70 -5.53
N SER A 2 34.82 -85.82 -6.33
CA SER A 2 33.57 -85.98 -7.11
C SER A 2 32.43 -85.21 -6.42
N LEU A 3 31.98 -84.12 -7.08
CA LEU A 3 30.60 -83.58 -7.16
C LEU A 3 29.92 -83.12 -5.84
N SER A 4 29.00 -82.15 -5.74
CA SER A 4 28.33 -81.18 -6.64
C SER A 4 27.27 -80.45 -5.78
N THR A 5 26.89 -79.21 -6.18
CA THR A 5 25.59 -78.52 -5.93
C THR A 5 25.21 -78.13 -4.48
N SER A 6 24.49 -77.04 -4.15
CA SER A 6 23.78 -75.97 -4.89
C SER A 6 23.37 -74.86 -3.90
N ARG A 7 23.51 -73.59 -4.34
CA ARG A 7 22.67 -72.39 -4.15
C ARG A 7 21.65 -72.34 -2.99
N LEU A 8 21.67 -71.27 -2.18
CA LEU A 8 20.87 -70.03 -2.35
C LEU A 8 21.02 -69.12 -1.11
N MET A 9 21.56 -67.91 -1.33
CA MET A 9 21.50 -66.79 -0.38
C MET A 9 20.10 -66.16 -0.44
N THR A 10 19.53 -65.84 0.72
CA THR A 10 18.36 -64.95 0.82
C THR A 10 18.75 -63.75 1.68
N LEU A 11 19.05 -62.62 1.02
CA LEU A 11 19.13 -61.31 1.66
C LEU A 11 17.70 -60.79 1.88
N ALA A 12 17.34 -60.48 3.12
CA ALA A 12 16.14 -59.71 3.42
C ALA A 12 16.42 -58.22 3.19
N ALA A 13 15.70 -57.60 2.25
CA ALA A 13 15.73 -56.17 2.00
C ALA A 13 14.66 -55.46 2.83
N SER A 14 15.09 -54.59 3.74
CA SER A 14 14.22 -53.73 4.54
C SER A 14 13.84 -52.49 3.72
N ALA A 15 12.57 -52.36 3.33
CA ALA A 15 12.05 -51.17 2.66
C ALA A 15 11.70 -50.08 3.70
N PHE A 16 12.44 -48.97 3.68
CA PHE A 16 12.10 -47.75 4.40
C PHE A 16 11.09 -46.94 3.57
N LEU A 17 9.82 -46.93 3.99
CA LEU A 17 8.78 -46.08 3.43
C LEU A 17 8.91 -44.66 4.00
N MET A 18 9.52 -43.75 3.24
CA MET A 18 9.49 -42.31 3.50
C MET A 18 8.14 -41.75 3.06
N THR A 19 7.19 -41.62 3.99
CA THR A 19 5.95 -40.88 3.77
C THR A 19 6.26 -39.38 3.81
N GLY A 20 6.44 -38.78 2.63
CA GLY A 20 6.50 -37.32 2.47
C GLY A 20 5.15 -36.70 2.83
N ALA A 21 5.13 -35.84 3.84
CA ALA A 21 3.98 -35.00 4.12
C ALA A 21 3.79 -34.00 2.97
N LEU A 22 2.78 -34.24 2.14
CA LEU A 22 2.29 -33.25 1.19
C LEU A 22 1.60 -32.15 2.00
N ASN A 23 2.31 -31.06 2.28
CA ASN A 23 1.65 -29.80 2.64
C ASN A 23 0.89 -29.33 1.39
N PRO A 24 -0.45 -29.25 1.40
CA PRO A 24 -1.12 -28.51 0.34
C PRO A 24 -0.70 -27.05 0.53
N ALA A 25 0.12 -26.54 -0.38
CA ALA A 25 0.24 -25.10 -0.55
C ALA A 25 -1.19 -24.60 -0.77
N LEU A 26 -1.75 -23.89 0.22
CA LEU A 26 -3.01 -23.20 0.04
C LEU A 26 -2.79 -22.27 -1.16
N ALA A 27 -3.43 -22.57 -2.28
CA ALA A 27 -3.41 -21.71 -3.45
C ALA A 27 -3.92 -20.35 -2.98
N GLN A 28 -3.01 -19.38 -2.85
CA GLN A 28 -3.38 -18.02 -2.52
C GLN A 28 -4.25 -17.53 -3.68
N SER A 29 -5.55 -17.38 -3.43
CA SER A 29 -6.46 -16.82 -4.41
C SER A 29 -5.90 -15.50 -4.91
N LYS A 30 -5.91 -15.30 -6.23
CA LYS A 30 -5.46 -14.05 -6.83
C LYS A 30 -6.11 -12.88 -6.07
N PRO A 31 -5.34 -11.89 -5.57
CA PRO A 31 -5.92 -10.73 -4.93
C PRO A 31 -6.89 -10.02 -5.88
N LEU A 32 -7.99 -9.49 -5.33
CA LEU A 32 -8.94 -8.66 -6.09
C LEU A 32 -8.19 -7.50 -6.76
N SER A 33 -8.52 -7.18 -8.02
CA SER A 33 -7.97 -6.00 -8.70
C SER A 33 -8.35 -4.69 -7.98
N ALA A 34 -7.72 -3.57 -8.37
CA ALA A 34 -8.07 -2.26 -7.83
C ALA A 34 -9.55 -1.90 -8.04
N GLN A 35 -10.14 -2.32 -9.17
CA GLN A 35 -11.54 -2.10 -9.51
C GLN A 35 -12.48 -3.01 -8.70
N GLU A 36 -12.14 -4.30 -8.56
CA GLU A 36 -12.95 -5.25 -7.76
C GLU A 36 -12.90 -4.94 -6.27
N SER A 37 -11.77 -4.40 -5.79
CA SER A 37 -11.58 -3.99 -4.39
C SER A 37 -11.93 -2.52 -4.12
N ASP A 38 -12.50 -1.82 -5.10
CA ASP A 38 -12.93 -0.43 -4.92
C ASP A 38 -13.96 -0.34 -3.78
N PRO A 39 -13.78 0.56 -2.80
CA PRO A 39 -14.68 0.65 -1.64
C PRO A 39 -16.15 0.86 -1.99
N ASN A 40 -16.43 1.61 -3.07
CA ASN A 40 -17.79 1.88 -3.52
C ASN A 40 -18.41 0.64 -4.15
N VAL A 41 -17.62 -0.13 -4.92
CA VAL A 41 -18.03 -1.42 -5.50
C VAL A 41 -18.28 -2.46 -4.40
N MET A 42 -17.41 -2.50 -3.40
CA MET A 42 -17.51 -3.42 -2.27
C MET A 42 -18.67 -3.06 -1.31
N GLY A 43 -19.15 -1.82 -1.34
CA GLY A 43 -20.19 -1.32 -0.46
C GLY A 43 -19.74 -1.16 0.99
N TRP A 44 -18.45 -0.89 1.23
CA TRP A 44 -17.92 -0.73 2.59
C TRP A 44 -18.56 0.47 3.28
N MET A 45 -19.02 0.26 4.52
CA MET A 45 -19.55 1.32 5.39
C MET A 45 -20.73 2.13 4.78
N GLN A 46 -21.46 1.57 3.81
CA GLN A 46 -22.65 2.19 3.22
C GLN A 46 -23.93 1.76 3.95
N GLY A 47 -24.87 2.70 4.10
CA GLY A 47 -26.13 2.50 4.82
C GLY A 47 -26.09 2.97 6.28
N PHE A 48 -27.23 2.91 6.98
CA PHE A 48 -27.32 3.29 8.39
C PHE A 48 -28.29 2.38 9.19
N PRO A 49 -27.77 1.50 10.07
CA PRO A 49 -26.35 1.13 10.16
C PRO A 49 -25.90 0.37 8.89
N PRO A 50 -24.61 0.39 8.53
CA PRO A 50 -24.10 -0.50 7.49
C PRO A 50 -24.39 -1.97 7.82
N PRO A 51 -24.62 -2.84 6.81
CA PRO A 51 -24.76 -4.28 7.03
C PRO A 51 -23.57 -4.87 7.81
N ALA A 52 -23.82 -5.91 8.60
CA ALA A 52 -22.81 -6.46 9.50
C ALA A 52 -21.55 -6.98 8.79
N ASP A 53 -21.70 -7.54 7.59
CA ASP A 53 -20.61 -8.00 6.72
C ASP A 53 -19.90 -6.88 5.96
N LYS A 54 -20.40 -5.64 6.07
CA LYS A 54 -19.88 -4.41 5.43
C LYS A 54 -19.32 -3.40 6.44
N MET A 55 -19.34 -3.74 7.72
CA MET A 55 -18.73 -2.92 8.77
C MET A 55 -17.21 -3.14 8.85
N ILE A 56 -16.49 -2.03 8.93
CA ILE A 56 -15.06 -1.97 9.21
C ILE A 56 -14.90 -1.44 10.63
N THR A 57 -14.21 -2.21 11.48
CA THR A 57 -14.04 -1.89 12.90
C THR A 57 -12.59 -2.12 13.33
N GLN A 58 -12.27 -1.77 14.57
CA GLN A 58 -11.07 -2.27 15.25
C GLN A 58 -11.15 -3.79 15.48
N PRO A 59 -10.01 -4.49 15.66
CA PRO A 59 -8.62 -3.99 15.71
C PRO A 59 -7.99 -3.74 14.33
N ASP A 60 -6.70 -3.41 14.30
CA ASP A 60 -5.87 -3.21 13.10
C ASP A 60 -5.98 -4.34 12.08
N SER A 61 -5.98 -5.59 12.54
CA SER A 61 -6.16 -6.77 11.68
C SER A 61 -7.50 -6.80 10.95
N ASN A 62 -8.48 -5.98 11.35
CA ASN A 62 -9.71 -5.77 10.59
C ASN A 62 -9.59 -4.58 9.64
N TYR A 63 -9.47 -3.34 10.15
CA TYR A 63 -9.51 -2.16 9.28
C TYR A 63 -8.32 -2.06 8.32
N PHE A 64 -7.16 -2.60 8.70
CA PHE A 64 -5.94 -2.58 7.89
C PHE A 64 -5.74 -3.83 7.03
N SER A 65 -6.71 -4.75 7.02
CA SER A 65 -6.67 -5.93 6.14
C SER A 65 -7.12 -5.59 4.72
N PHE A 66 -6.55 -6.25 3.72
CA PHE A 66 -7.08 -6.17 2.36
C PHE A 66 -8.39 -6.99 2.25
N PRO A 67 -9.45 -6.48 1.59
CA PRO A 67 -9.54 -5.21 0.86
C PRO A 67 -10.06 -4.02 1.70
N LYS A 68 -10.38 -4.19 2.99
CA LYS A 68 -10.94 -3.12 3.85
C LYS A 68 -10.02 -1.91 3.99
N LEU A 69 -8.70 -2.13 3.90
CA LEU A 69 -7.71 -1.06 3.93
C LEU A 69 -7.96 -0.03 2.84
N ARG A 70 -8.50 -0.44 1.67
CA ARG A 70 -8.86 0.42 0.53
C ARG A 70 -9.89 1.48 0.88
N TRP A 71 -10.69 1.28 1.94
CA TRP A 71 -11.58 2.29 2.51
C TRP A 71 -10.93 2.95 3.72
N SER A 72 -10.43 2.15 4.68
CA SER A 72 -10.06 2.64 6.01
C SER A 72 -9.03 3.79 5.99
N VAL A 73 -8.09 3.79 5.06
CA VAL A 73 -7.00 4.78 5.00
C VAL A 73 -7.48 6.19 4.63
N CYS A 74 -8.65 6.31 3.98
CA CYS A 74 -9.30 7.61 3.77
C CYS A 74 -10.18 8.03 4.96
N HIS A 75 -10.53 7.10 5.83
CA HIS A 75 -11.60 7.25 6.83
C HIS A 75 -11.15 6.98 8.28
N LEU A 76 -9.84 6.90 8.55
CA LEU A 76 -9.31 6.57 9.90
C LEU A 76 -9.88 7.48 11.01
N ARG A 77 -10.16 8.75 10.70
CA ARG A 77 -10.75 9.74 11.65
C ARG A 77 -12.14 9.35 12.14
N GLU A 78 -12.84 8.44 11.46
CA GLU A 78 -14.20 8.03 11.81
C GLU A 78 -14.24 6.99 12.93
N PHE A 79 -13.14 6.29 13.21
CA PHE A 79 -13.15 5.20 14.21
C PHE A 79 -11.84 5.05 15.02
N LEU A 80 -10.84 5.89 14.78
CA LEU A 80 -9.66 6.04 15.64
C LEU A 80 -9.64 7.43 16.28
N PRO A 81 -9.08 7.58 17.50
CA PRO A 81 -8.80 8.89 18.08
C PRO A 81 -7.83 9.68 17.18
N THR A 82 -8.19 10.92 16.83
CA THR A 82 -7.35 11.78 15.99
C THR A 82 -7.37 13.21 16.47
N GLU A 83 -6.25 13.91 16.32
CA GLU A 83 -6.14 15.36 16.48
C GLU A 83 -6.07 16.04 15.11
N GLU A 84 -6.68 17.22 15.02
CA GLU A 84 -6.65 18.01 13.80
C GLU A 84 -5.43 18.94 13.75
N ILE A 85 -4.60 18.76 12.73
CA ILE A 85 -3.58 19.76 12.36
C ILE A 85 -4.25 20.77 11.42
N SER A 86 -4.58 21.94 11.96
CA SER A 86 -5.25 23.00 11.22
C SER A 86 -4.33 23.60 10.14
N ARG A 87 -4.89 23.86 8.95
CA ARG A 87 -4.24 24.65 7.89
C ARG A 87 -4.39 26.18 8.09
N GLY A 88 -4.99 26.61 9.20
CA GLY A 88 -5.36 28.01 9.45
C GLY A 88 -6.69 28.42 8.80
N ILE A 89 -7.15 29.63 9.13
CA ILE A 89 -8.42 30.21 8.62
C ILE A 89 -8.27 31.01 7.31
N GLY A 90 -7.03 31.19 6.83
CA GLY A 90 -6.76 31.89 5.58
C GLY A 90 -7.17 31.09 4.34
N ALA A 91 -7.24 31.78 3.20
CA ALA A 91 -7.40 31.12 1.90
C ALA A 91 -6.15 30.27 1.59
N PRO A 92 -6.31 29.06 1.04
CA PRO A 92 -5.16 28.28 0.59
C PRO A 92 -4.46 28.98 -0.57
N SER A 93 -3.14 28.80 -0.68
CA SER A 93 -2.41 29.19 -1.88
C SER A 93 -2.85 28.30 -3.04
N PRO A 94 -3.34 28.87 -4.17
CA PRO A 94 -3.74 28.06 -5.31
C PRO A 94 -2.53 27.36 -5.94
N LEU A 95 -2.73 26.15 -6.43
CA LEU A 95 -1.77 25.49 -7.31
C LEU A 95 -1.94 26.03 -8.74
N ASN A 96 -0.84 26.15 -9.47
CA ASN A 96 -0.89 26.54 -10.87
C ASN A 96 -1.18 25.32 -11.74
N TYR A 97 -2.12 25.48 -12.67
CA TYR A 97 -2.44 24.49 -13.68
C TYR A 97 -2.29 25.10 -15.07
N PRO A 98 -1.86 24.33 -16.07
CA PRO A 98 -1.95 24.76 -17.46
C PRO A 98 -3.43 24.88 -17.88
N SER A 99 -3.66 25.37 -19.10
CA SER A 99 -5.03 25.41 -19.64
C SER A 99 -5.67 24.02 -19.63
N ALA A 100 -7.00 23.93 -19.49
CA ALA A 100 -7.68 22.63 -19.39
C ALA A 100 -7.38 21.68 -20.57
N ALA A 101 -7.24 22.22 -21.78
CA ALA A 101 -6.90 21.43 -22.97
C ALA A 101 -5.46 20.93 -22.95
N GLU A 102 -4.52 21.76 -22.50
CA GLU A 102 -3.12 21.38 -22.32
C GLU A 102 -2.97 20.36 -21.19
N PHE A 103 -3.65 20.58 -20.06
CA PHE A 103 -3.67 19.65 -18.94
C PHE A 103 -4.18 18.27 -19.40
N ALA A 104 -5.28 18.21 -20.15
CA ALA A 104 -5.79 16.96 -20.71
C ALA A 104 -4.78 16.26 -21.64
N THR A 105 -4.02 17.03 -22.41
CA THR A 105 -2.97 16.51 -23.32
C THR A 105 -1.78 15.97 -22.55
N LEU A 106 -1.24 16.73 -21.59
CA LEU A 106 -0.15 16.31 -20.71
C LEU A 106 -0.52 15.04 -19.95
N ARG A 107 -1.72 15.05 -19.39
CA ARG A 107 -2.31 13.92 -18.68
C ARG A 107 -2.31 12.64 -19.52
N GLY A 108 -2.83 12.70 -20.75
CA GLY A 108 -2.86 11.55 -21.65
C GLY A 108 -1.46 11.11 -22.11
N THR A 109 -0.53 12.06 -22.29
CA THR A 109 0.85 11.76 -22.65
C THR A 109 1.58 11.04 -21.53
N ILE A 110 1.37 11.46 -20.27
CA ILE A 110 1.94 10.81 -19.08
C ILE A 110 1.33 9.43 -18.88
N ASP A 111 0.01 9.26 -19.01
CA ASP A 111 -0.65 7.95 -18.94
C ASP A 111 -0.06 6.93 -19.91
N ALA A 112 0.30 7.38 -21.12
CA ALA A 112 0.83 6.54 -22.19
C ALA A 112 2.33 6.20 -22.05
N LEU A 113 3.05 6.78 -21.08
CA LEU A 113 4.45 6.44 -20.84
C LEU A 113 4.58 4.95 -20.51
N THR A 114 5.50 4.25 -21.17
CA THR A 114 5.73 2.82 -20.94
C THR A 114 7.01 2.57 -20.18
N PHE A 115 7.00 1.56 -19.31
CA PHE A 115 8.18 1.11 -18.58
C PHE A 115 8.07 -0.36 -18.21
N THR A 116 9.19 -0.98 -17.88
CA THR A 116 9.25 -2.35 -17.35
C THR A 116 9.38 -2.29 -15.83
N PRO A 117 8.43 -2.85 -15.05
CA PRO A 117 8.53 -2.84 -13.58
C PRO A 117 9.74 -3.62 -13.08
N MET A 118 10.29 -3.23 -11.92
CA MET A 118 11.51 -3.85 -11.37
C MET A 118 11.42 -5.37 -11.14
N ASN A 119 10.21 -5.92 -10.96
CA ASN A 119 9.98 -7.34 -10.65
C ASN A 119 9.07 -8.02 -11.68
N ASN A 120 8.97 -7.49 -12.91
CA ASN A 120 8.14 -8.05 -13.96
C ASN A 120 8.75 -7.74 -15.34
N ASP A 121 8.88 -8.76 -16.19
CA ASP A 121 9.43 -8.60 -17.55
C ASP A 121 8.42 -8.02 -18.55
N SER A 122 7.14 -7.97 -18.19
CA SER A 122 6.08 -7.39 -19.03
C SER A 122 6.05 -5.87 -18.87
N PRO A 123 6.25 -5.09 -19.95
CA PRO A 123 6.04 -3.65 -19.92
C PRO A 123 4.60 -3.30 -19.55
N MET A 124 4.41 -2.15 -18.93
CA MET A 124 3.10 -1.55 -18.69
C MET A 124 3.14 -0.04 -18.93
N THR A 125 1.98 0.56 -19.09
CA THR A 125 1.83 2.01 -19.11
C THR A 125 1.87 2.59 -17.70
N TRP A 126 2.10 3.91 -17.59
CA TRP A 126 1.96 4.64 -16.34
C TRP A 126 0.57 4.47 -15.75
N GLU A 127 -0.48 4.60 -16.56
CA GLU A 127 -1.86 4.43 -16.10
C GLU A 127 -2.11 3.03 -15.54
N GLU A 128 -1.67 1.98 -16.25
CA GLU A 128 -1.79 0.59 -15.79
C GLU A 128 -1.11 0.38 -14.44
N SER A 129 0.04 1.03 -14.23
CA SER A 129 0.77 0.95 -12.98
C SER A 129 0.00 1.51 -11.78
N LEU A 130 -0.84 2.54 -11.98
CA LEU A 130 -1.64 3.12 -10.91
C LEU A 130 -2.66 2.10 -10.39
N TYR A 131 -3.30 1.36 -11.30
CA TYR A 131 -4.23 0.29 -10.92
C TYR A 131 -3.49 -0.94 -10.35
N ALA A 132 -2.35 -1.32 -10.93
CA ALA A 132 -1.57 -2.45 -10.43
C ALA A 132 -1.08 -2.26 -8.98
N ASN A 133 -0.91 -1.01 -8.55
CA ASN A 133 -0.45 -0.65 -7.21
C ASN A 133 -1.56 -0.17 -6.27
N TYR A 134 -2.84 -0.27 -6.67
CA TYR A 134 -3.97 0.20 -5.86
C TYR A 134 -3.80 1.68 -5.47
N THR A 135 -3.29 2.51 -6.38
CA THR A 135 -3.10 3.94 -6.14
C THR A 135 -4.45 4.62 -5.90
N ASP A 136 -4.58 5.36 -4.80
CA ASP A 136 -5.78 6.16 -4.50
C ASP A 136 -5.61 7.62 -4.95
N GLY A 137 -4.39 8.16 -4.93
CA GLY A 137 -4.09 9.53 -5.40
C GLY A 137 -2.70 9.66 -5.99
N MET A 138 -2.58 10.46 -7.05
CA MET A 138 -1.31 10.78 -7.69
C MET A 138 -1.31 12.25 -8.13
N LEU A 139 -0.27 12.99 -7.75
CA LEU A 139 -0.07 14.39 -8.14
C LEU A 139 1.39 14.57 -8.59
N ILE A 140 1.59 15.12 -9.79
CA ILE A 140 2.92 15.46 -10.31
C ILE A 140 3.00 16.97 -10.49
N ILE A 141 3.92 17.60 -9.77
CA ILE A 141 4.25 19.01 -9.90
C ILE A 141 5.61 19.12 -10.58
N HIS A 142 5.67 19.85 -11.68
CA HIS A 142 6.91 20.11 -12.40
C HIS A 142 7.05 21.62 -12.62
N LYS A 143 8.15 22.20 -12.12
CA LYS A 143 8.44 23.64 -12.20
C LYS A 143 7.34 24.55 -11.65
N GLY A 144 6.63 24.10 -10.62
CA GLY A 144 5.59 24.88 -9.94
C GLY A 144 4.19 24.80 -10.59
N GLU A 145 4.03 23.95 -11.62
CA GLU A 145 2.74 23.67 -12.25
C GLU A 145 2.34 22.20 -12.04
N VAL A 146 1.05 21.96 -11.80
CA VAL A 146 0.46 20.62 -11.75
C VAL A 146 0.29 20.13 -13.18
N VAL A 147 1.05 19.10 -13.55
CA VAL A 147 1.05 18.54 -14.91
C VAL A 147 0.32 17.19 -15.00
N TYR A 148 0.02 16.58 -13.85
CA TYR A 148 -0.72 15.33 -13.77
C TYR A 148 -1.41 15.19 -12.42
N GLU A 149 -2.65 14.74 -12.43
CA GLU A 149 -3.45 14.50 -11.22
C GLU A 149 -4.46 13.38 -11.43
N ARG A 150 -4.56 12.44 -10.48
CA ARG A 150 -5.54 11.35 -10.47
C ARG A 150 -6.01 11.05 -9.06
N TYR A 151 -7.28 10.65 -8.96
CA TYR A 151 -7.90 10.14 -7.75
C TYR A 151 -8.72 8.89 -8.09
N PHE A 152 -8.64 7.88 -7.23
CA PHE A 152 -9.31 6.60 -7.36
C PHE A 152 -9.80 6.11 -6.00
N GLY A 153 -10.61 5.04 -5.97
CA GLY A 153 -11.01 4.38 -4.73
C GLY A 153 -11.79 5.31 -3.80
N CYS A 154 -11.33 5.41 -2.55
CA CYS A 154 -11.95 6.28 -1.55
C CYS A 154 -11.49 7.74 -1.60
N LEU A 155 -10.39 8.05 -2.30
CA LEU A 155 -9.79 9.38 -2.26
C LEU A 155 -10.44 10.31 -3.28
N LYS A 156 -10.60 11.57 -2.87
CA LYS A 156 -11.07 12.70 -3.69
C LYS A 156 -10.06 13.83 -3.60
N GLU A 157 -10.20 14.83 -4.45
CA GLU A 157 -9.36 16.03 -4.49
C GLU A 157 -9.22 16.71 -3.12
N ASP A 158 -10.32 16.80 -2.38
CA ASP A 158 -10.39 17.40 -1.04
C ASP A 158 -10.34 16.37 0.11
N GLY A 159 -10.12 15.10 -0.23
CA GLY A 159 -10.09 13.99 0.72
C GLY A 159 -8.80 13.94 1.54
N LYS A 160 -8.85 13.26 2.69
CA LYS A 160 -7.67 12.95 3.51
C LYS A 160 -7.30 11.50 3.32
N HIS A 161 -6.01 11.21 3.30
CA HIS A 161 -5.48 9.86 3.21
C HIS A 161 -4.39 9.66 4.26
N ALA A 162 -4.34 8.48 4.88
CA ALA A 162 -3.25 8.12 5.77
C ALA A 162 -1.92 8.06 4.97
N ILE A 163 -0.93 8.87 5.36
CA ILE A 163 0.39 8.92 4.70
C ILE A 163 1.42 7.97 5.36
N MET A 164 1.01 7.21 6.36
CA MET A 164 1.84 6.23 7.08
C MET A 164 3.19 6.84 7.52
N SER A 165 4.30 6.16 7.24
CA SER A 165 5.64 6.58 7.62
C SER A 165 6.14 7.85 6.93
N MET A 166 5.45 8.39 5.91
CA MET A 166 5.79 9.71 5.37
C MET A 166 5.70 10.81 6.44
N THR A 167 4.87 10.61 7.47
CA THR A 167 4.77 11.48 8.65
C THR A 167 6.13 11.71 9.34
N LYS A 168 7.05 10.74 9.28
CA LYS A 168 8.38 10.86 9.88
C LYS A 168 9.20 11.97 9.24
N SER A 169 9.05 12.20 7.92
CA SER A 169 9.74 13.29 7.23
C SER A 169 9.27 14.66 7.72
N ILE A 170 7.97 14.81 8.02
CA ILE A 170 7.42 16.04 8.60
C ILE A 170 8.00 16.27 10.00
N THR A 171 8.03 15.23 10.84
CA THR A 171 8.59 15.32 12.19
C THR A 171 10.09 15.63 12.16
N GLY A 172 10.84 14.97 11.28
CA GLY A 172 12.26 15.22 11.08
C GLY A 172 12.56 16.64 10.61
N LEU A 173 11.76 17.17 9.68
CA LEU A 173 11.88 18.56 9.22
C LEU A 173 11.66 19.55 10.36
N LEU A 174 10.62 19.36 11.18
CA LEU A 174 10.38 20.21 12.35
C LEU A 174 11.54 20.13 13.36
N GLY A 175 12.08 18.93 13.59
CA GLY A 175 13.26 18.75 14.42
C GLY A 175 14.47 19.53 13.90
N GLN A 176 14.73 19.48 12.59
CA GLN A 176 15.82 20.22 11.96
C GLN A 176 15.62 21.73 11.98
N ILE A 177 14.38 22.22 11.90
CA ILE A 177 14.06 23.64 12.11
C ILE A 177 14.47 24.05 13.52
N LEU A 178 14.09 23.28 14.54
CA LEU A 178 14.45 23.56 15.94
C LEU A 178 15.97 23.54 16.19
N VAL A 179 16.69 22.65 15.52
CA VAL A 179 18.17 22.63 15.57
C VAL A 179 18.74 23.89 14.93
N SER A 180 18.27 24.25 13.73
CA SER A 180 18.72 25.45 13.02
C SER A 180 18.42 26.74 13.80
N GLU A 181 17.34 26.77 14.58
CA GLU A 181 16.95 27.89 15.44
C GLU A 181 17.70 27.89 16.78
N GLY A 182 18.51 26.88 17.06
CA GLY A 182 19.25 26.74 18.32
C GLY A 182 18.38 26.35 19.53
N VAL A 183 17.14 25.92 19.28
CA VAL A 183 16.20 25.45 20.32
C VAL A 183 16.50 24.01 20.73
N LEU A 184 16.92 23.17 19.78
CA LEU A 184 17.31 21.78 19.99
C LEU A 184 18.81 21.60 19.70
N ASP A 185 19.54 20.98 20.63
CA ASP A 185 20.93 20.53 20.39
C ASP A 185 20.90 19.03 20.05
N ASP A 186 21.20 18.70 18.79
CA ASP A 186 21.19 17.33 18.27
C ASP A 186 22.43 16.51 18.65
N SER A 187 23.37 17.09 19.39
CA SER A 187 24.51 16.37 19.99
C SER A 187 24.20 15.80 21.39
N LEU A 188 23.11 16.24 22.02
CA LEU A 188 22.70 15.75 23.33
C LEU A 188 22.19 14.30 23.27
N LEU A 189 22.32 13.59 24.38
CA LEU A 189 21.70 12.28 24.51
C LEU A 189 20.18 12.46 24.65
N VAL A 190 19.40 11.53 24.09
CA VAL A 190 17.93 11.56 24.18
C VAL A 190 17.44 11.69 25.64
N ARG A 191 18.09 11.01 26.58
CA ARG A 191 17.76 11.06 28.01
C ARG A 191 17.95 12.45 28.64
N ASP A 192 18.78 13.30 28.03
CA ASP A 192 19.08 14.63 28.53
C ASP A 192 18.05 15.66 27.98
N ILE A 193 17.28 15.28 26.95
CA ILE A 193 16.19 16.07 26.34
C ILE A 193 14.81 15.62 26.87
N ILE A 194 14.62 14.31 27.01
CA ILE A 194 13.39 13.67 27.49
C ILE A 194 13.74 12.87 28.76
N PRO A 195 13.59 13.47 29.96
CA PRO A 195 13.98 12.86 31.24
C PRO A 195 13.04 11.73 31.69
#